data_AF-A0AAN9HPG5-F1
#
_entry.id   AF-A0AAN9HPG5-F1
#
_cell.length_a   1.000
_cell.length_b   1.000
_cell.length_c   1.000
_cell.angle_alpha   90.00
_cell.angle_beta   90.00
_cell.angle_gamma   90.00
#
_symmetry.space_group_name_H-M   'P 1'
#
loop_
_entity.id
_entity.type
_entity.pdbx_description
1 polymer ?
#
loop_
_entity_poly.entity_id
_entity_poly.type
_entity_poly.pdbx_seq_one_letter_code
_entity_poly.pdbx_strand_id
1 'polypeptide(L)'
;MSEKPTAPSVTVLSAPTGKTVEECQSMIQKSLQTPTVRFLRKHLEKAGCAVGDNFFRAMHCNPEMQAQGGYLPGGGVRVCSNYTQLQEQVDRVVTHELIVAFDHCRAANLDWNNCAHLACTEIRAGHLSGDCNFKRELLRGYMKLQGHEQECIRRRVMESLNAIPNCAGTAGKDSMEAVWNICYNDTQPFDRAP
;
A
#
# COMPACT_ATOMS: atom_id res chain seq x y z
N MET A 1 24.45 2.65 -53.93
CA MET A 1 23.03 2.89 -53.60
C MET A 1 22.51 1.62 -52.96
N SER A 2 22.39 1.61 -51.63
CA SER A 2 21.84 0.46 -50.90
C SER A 2 20.64 0.96 -50.10
N GLU A 3 19.45 0.58 -50.56
CA GLU A 3 18.20 0.79 -49.82
C GLU A 3 18.23 0.02 -48.50
N LYS A 4 17.88 0.70 -47.42
CA LYS A 4 17.76 0.12 -46.09
C LYS A 4 16.30 -0.31 -45.88
N PRO A 5 16.01 -1.54 -45.45
CA PRO A 5 14.63 -2.00 -45.27
C PRO A 5 13.96 -1.27 -44.10
N THR A 6 12.75 -0.76 -44.33
CA THR A 6 11.92 -0.14 -43.29
C THR A 6 11.21 -1.23 -42.50
N ALA A 7 11.44 -1.29 -41.18
CA ALA A 7 10.77 -2.23 -40.28
C ALA A 7 9.28 -1.86 -40.10
N PRO A 8 8.38 -2.85 -39.92
CA PRO A 8 6.95 -2.59 -39.79
C PRO A 8 6.63 -1.93 -38.44
N SER A 9 5.75 -0.94 -38.49
CA SER A 9 5.27 -0.18 -37.33
C SER A 9 4.42 -1.11 -36.44
N VAL A 10 4.96 -1.48 -35.28
CA VAL A 10 4.23 -2.23 -34.25
C VAL A 10 3.21 -1.28 -33.63
N THR A 11 1.93 -1.57 -33.83
CA THR A 11 0.84 -0.83 -33.21
C THR A 11 0.86 -1.12 -31.70
N VAL A 12 1.30 -0.15 -30.92
CA VAL A 12 1.27 -0.21 -29.46
C VAL A 12 -0.20 -0.21 -29.03
N LEU A 13 -0.69 -1.36 -28.54
CA LEU A 13 -1.96 -1.45 -27.83
C LEU A 13 -1.87 -0.51 -26.63
N SER A 14 -2.72 0.52 -26.59
CA SER A 14 -2.80 1.46 -25.48
C SER A 14 -3.10 0.71 -24.20
N ALA A 15 -2.20 0.80 -23.22
CA ALA A 15 -2.43 0.30 -21.86
C ALA A 15 -3.75 0.86 -21.31
N PRO A 16 -4.51 0.10 -20.50
CA PRO A 16 -5.73 0.61 -19.89
C PRO A 16 -5.37 1.84 -19.05
N THR A 17 -5.84 3.01 -19.51
CA THR A 17 -5.65 4.28 -18.82
C THR A 17 -6.29 4.19 -17.45
N GLY A 18 -5.53 4.49 -16.39
CA GLY A 18 -6.06 4.55 -15.03
C GLY A 18 -7.19 5.59 -14.90
N LYS A 19 -7.80 5.63 -13.72
CA LYS A 19 -8.90 6.57 -13.43
C LYS A 19 -8.47 8.03 -13.46
N THR A 20 -9.41 8.93 -13.76
CA THR A 20 -9.17 10.37 -13.53
C THR A 20 -9.04 10.65 -12.03
N VAL A 21 -8.49 11.80 -11.68
CA VAL A 21 -8.36 12.21 -10.27
C VAL A 21 -9.73 12.33 -9.61
N GLU A 22 -10.72 12.84 -10.33
CA GLU A 22 -12.10 13.03 -9.84
C GLU A 22 -12.81 11.68 -9.63
N GLU A 23 -12.67 10.75 -10.57
CA GLU A 23 -13.20 9.39 -10.42
C GLU A 23 -12.56 8.69 -9.21
N CYS A 24 -11.23 8.77 -9.08
CA CYS A 24 -10.50 8.20 -7.96
C CYS A 24 -10.92 8.85 -6.63
N GLN A 25 -11.13 10.17 -6.59
CA GLN A 25 -11.62 10.86 -5.40
C GLN A 25 -13.02 10.37 -5.01
N SER A 26 -13.91 10.13 -5.96
CA SER A 26 -15.24 9.53 -5.70
C SER A 26 -15.12 8.11 -5.13
N MET A 27 -14.18 7.32 -5.63
CA MET A 27 -13.88 5.98 -5.10
C MET A 27 -13.32 6.03 -3.68
N ILE A 28 -12.48 7.02 -3.36
CA ILE A 28 -12.01 7.27 -1.99
C ILE A 28 -13.21 7.55 -1.08
N GLN A 29 -14.13 8.43 -1.48
CA GLN A 29 -15.32 8.75 -0.67
C GLN A 29 -16.19 7.51 -0.39
N LYS A 30 -16.32 6.60 -1.36
CA LYS A 30 -16.98 5.30 -1.16
C LYS A 30 -16.21 4.42 -0.16
N SER A 31 -14.88 4.39 -0.27
CA SER A 31 -14.01 3.64 0.66
C SER A 31 -14.22 4.08 2.11
N LEU A 32 -14.43 5.38 2.34
CA LEU A 32 -14.66 5.95 3.67
C LEU A 32 -15.93 5.44 4.36
N GLN A 33 -16.86 4.85 3.61
CA GLN A 33 -18.09 4.28 4.13
C GLN A 33 -17.96 2.79 4.49
N THR A 34 -16.86 2.13 4.10
CA THR A 34 -16.64 0.72 4.41
C THR A 34 -16.48 0.52 5.93
N PRO A 35 -16.94 -0.63 6.49
CA PRO A 35 -16.84 -0.88 7.93
C PRO A 35 -15.41 -0.77 8.47
N THR A 36 -14.44 -1.33 7.76
CA THR A 36 -13.01 -1.33 8.15
C THR A 36 -12.44 0.09 8.20
N VAL A 37 -12.68 0.91 7.17
CA VAL A 37 -12.16 2.28 7.15
C VAL A 37 -12.83 3.14 8.22
N ARG A 38 -14.14 2.99 8.45
CA ARG A 38 -14.83 3.66 9.56
C ARG A 38 -14.26 3.27 10.92
N PHE A 39 -13.96 1.99 11.10
CA PHE A 39 -13.33 1.47 12.31
C PHE A 39 -11.94 2.09 12.53
N LEU A 40 -11.05 2.05 11.53
CA LEU A 40 -9.70 2.61 11.63
C LEU A 40 -9.73 4.11 11.92
N ARG A 41 -10.58 4.88 11.24
CA ARG A 41 -10.73 6.32 11.47
C ARG A 41 -11.16 6.64 12.90
N LYS A 42 -12.09 5.86 13.47
CA LYS A 42 -12.52 6.01 14.87
C LYS A 42 -11.38 5.72 15.85
N HIS A 43 -10.52 4.74 15.55
CA HIS A 43 -9.39 4.39 16.41
C HIS A 43 -8.24 5.41 16.31
N LEU A 44 -8.00 5.98 15.13
CA LEU A 44 -7.10 7.13 14.96
C LEU A 44 -7.56 8.34 15.78
N GLU A 45 -8.86 8.67 15.73
CA GLU A 45 -9.43 9.76 16.52
C GLU A 45 -9.27 9.51 18.03
N LYS A 46 -9.57 8.30 18.51
CA LYS A 46 -9.34 7.91 19.92
C LYS A 46 -7.89 7.97 20.35
N ALA A 47 -6.95 7.72 19.44
CA ALA A 47 -5.52 7.83 19.70
C ALA A 47 -5.00 9.28 19.66
N GLY A 48 -5.87 10.27 19.40
CA GLY A 48 -5.51 11.69 19.35
C GLY A 48 -5.07 12.18 17.96
N CYS A 49 -5.17 11.35 16.92
CA CYS A 49 -4.81 11.71 15.54
C CYS A 49 -6.05 11.79 14.67
N ALA A 50 -6.93 12.76 14.98
CA ALA A 50 -8.16 12.95 14.23
C ALA A 50 -7.87 13.16 12.73
N VAL A 51 -8.64 12.44 11.91
CA VAL A 51 -8.57 12.50 10.46
C VAL A 51 -9.43 13.68 10.00
N GLY A 52 -8.77 14.80 9.69
CA GLY A 52 -9.42 16.04 9.27
C GLY A 52 -9.78 16.10 7.78
N ASP A 53 -10.27 17.27 7.37
CA ASP A 53 -10.51 17.58 5.97
C ASP A 53 -9.21 17.46 5.17
N ASN A 54 -9.31 17.06 3.90
CA ASN A 54 -8.17 16.84 3.01
C ASN A 54 -7.19 15.71 3.38
N PHE A 55 -7.47 14.93 4.42
CA PHE A 55 -6.60 13.82 4.80
C PHE A 55 -6.49 12.77 3.68
N PHE A 56 -7.55 12.54 2.90
CA PHE A 56 -7.53 11.63 1.75
C PHE A 56 -7.60 12.40 0.44
N ARG A 57 -6.62 12.20 -0.44
CA ARG A 57 -6.59 12.84 -1.76
C ARG A 57 -6.24 11.86 -2.86
N ALA A 58 -6.98 11.93 -3.96
CA ALA A 58 -6.54 11.37 -5.23
C ALA A 58 -5.51 12.30 -5.86
N MET A 59 -4.53 11.73 -6.55
CA MET A 59 -3.55 12.47 -7.34
C MET A 59 -3.08 11.65 -8.52
N HIS A 60 -2.52 12.33 -9.52
CA HIS A 60 -1.77 11.65 -10.58
C HIS A 60 -0.33 11.45 -10.10
N CYS A 61 0.15 10.21 -10.10
CA CYS A 61 1.50 9.86 -9.67
C CYS A 61 2.46 9.77 -10.86
N ASN A 62 3.76 9.94 -10.59
CA ASN A 62 4.81 9.75 -11.61
C ASN A 62 4.77 8.29 -12.10
N PRO A 63 4.79 8.03 -13.43
CA PRO A 63 4.92 6.69 -14.02
C PRO A 63 6.03 5.81 -13.44
N GLU A 64 7.11 6.40 -12.93
CA GLU A 64 8.25 5.70 -12.32
C GLU A 64 7.93 5.17 -10.90
N MET A 65 6.87 5.69 -10.26
CA MET A 65 6.43 5.24 -8.95
C MET A 65 5.66 3.92 -9.09
N GLN A 66 6.12 2.88 -8.39
CA GLN A 66 5.46 1.55 -8.43
C GLN A 66 4.37 1.37 -7.35
N ALA A 67 3.95 2.45 -6.68
CA ALA A 67 2.98 2.43 -5.59
C ALA A 67 1.58 2.92 -6.03
N GLN A 68 0.52 2.31 -5.49
CA GLN A 68 -0.86 2.72 -5.73
C GLN A 68 -1.32 3.87 -4.80
N GLY A 69 -0.50 4.21 -3.81
CA GLY A 69 -0.77 5.26 -2.83
C GLY A 69 0.32 5.30 -1.76
N GLY A 70 0.09 6.11 -0.73
CA GLY A 70 1.00 6.24 0.40
C GLY A 70 0.46 7.19 1.47
N TYR A 71 0.88 6.97 2.72
CA TYR A 71 0.69 7.89 3.83
C TYR A 71 1.88 8.84 3.98
N LEU A 72 1.60 10.14 4.13
CA LEU A 72 2.60 11.16 4.45
C LEU A 72 2.30 11.75 5.84
N PRO A 73 3.26 11.75 6.80
CA PRO A 73 3.11 12.46 8.06
C PRO A 73 2.72 13.93 7.86
N GLY A 74 1.63 14.37 8.50
CA GLY A 74 1.05 15.70 8.31
C GLY A 74 0.33 15.92 6.97
N GLY A 75 0.53 15.05 5.97
CA GLY A 75 -0.13 15.11 4.66
C GLY A 75 -1.36 14.21 4.54
N GLY A 76 -1.41 13.09 5.26
CA GLY A 76 -2.46 12.09 5.15
C GLY A 76 -2.26 11.10 3.99
N VAL A 77 -3.33 10.43 3.59
CA VAL A 77 -3.35 9.38 2.56
C VAL A 77 -3.44 9.98 1.17
N ARG A 78 -2.62 9.46 0.26
CA ARG A 78 -2.64 9.73 -1.18
C ARG A 78 -2.94 8.46 -1.95
N VAL A 79 -3.78 8.56 -2.98
CA VAL A 79 -4.11 7.45 -3.88
C VAL A 79 -3.79 7.87 -5.31
N CYS A 80 -3.03 7.04 -6.01
CA CYS A 80 -2.62 7.28 -7.38
C CYS A 80 -3.73 6.88 -8.36
N SER A 81 -4.37 7.88 -8.98
CA SER A 81 -5.51 7.66 -9.87
C SER A 81 -5.10 6.86 -11.12
N ASN A 82 -3.90 7.12 -11.65
CA ASN A 82 -3.34 6.46 -12.82
C ASN A 82 -2.96 4.97 -12.61
N TYR A 83 -2.91 4.49 -11.36
CA TYR A 83 -2.69 3.07 -11.03
C TYR A 83 -3.93 2.36 -10.49
N THR A 84 -5.06 3.04 -10.50
CA THR A 84 -6.33 2.53 -10.00
C THR A 84 -7.30 2.29 -11.14
N GLN A 85 -8.02 1.17 -11.10
CA GLN A 85 -9.09 0.84 -12.03
C GLN A 85 -10.37 0.41 -11.30
N LEU A 86 -10.25 -0.27 -10.16
CA LEU A 86 -11.36 -0.90 -9.44
C LEU A 86 -11.55 -0.29 -8.06
N GLN A 87 -12.81 -0.22 -7.59
CA GLN A 87 -13.15 0.31 -6.25
C GLN A 87 -12.36 -0.40 -5.15
N GLU A 88 -12.27 -1.71 -5.28
CA GLU A 88 -11.60 -2.59 -4.35
C GLU A 88 -10.09 -2.31 -4.21
N GLN A 89 -9.44 -1.75 -5.24
CA GLN A 89 -8.05 -1.30 -5.14
C GLN A 89 -7.93 -0.07 -4.26
N VAL A 90 -8.87 0.88 -4.37
CA VAL A 90 -8.91 2.08 -3.52
C VAL A 90 -9.26 1.71 -2.09
N ASP A 91 -10.24 0.84 -1.87
CA ASP A 91 -10.62 0.38 -0.53
C ASP A 91 -9.40 -0.20 0.21
N ARG A 92 -8.58 -0.97 -0.50
CA ARG A 92 -7.34 -1.57 -0.01
C ARG A 92 -6.26 -0.55 0.30
N VAL A 93 -5.92 0.32 -0.66
CA VAL A 93 -4.93 1.39 -0.44
C VAL A 93 -5.34 2.25 0.75
N VAL A 94 -6.59 2.69 0.81
CA VAL A 94 -7.09 3.49 1.93
C VAL A 94 -6.98 2.74 3.27
N THR A 95 -7.29 1.44 3.30
CA THR A 95 -7.17 0.63 4.51
C THR A 95 -5.70 0.45 4.92
N HIS A 96 -4.83 0.08 3.97
CA HIS A 96 -3.38 -0.07 4.16
C HIS A 96 -2.78 1.21 4.77
N GLU A 97 -3.00 2.34 4.10
CA GLU A 97 -2.42 3.62 4.55
C GLU A 97 -3.02 4.14 5.85
N LEU A 98 -4.24 3.73 6.23
CA LEU A 98 -4.79 4.05 7.55
C LEU A 98 -4.16 3.23 8.67
N ILE A 99 -3.72 2.00 8.41
CA ILE A 99 -2.92 1.21 9.36
C ILE A 99 -1.55 1.86 9.54
N VAL A 100 -0.91 2.27 8.42
CA VAL A 100 0.33 3.04 8.42
C VAL A 100 0.19 4.34 9.24
N ALA A 101 -0.90 5.09 9.03
CA ALA A 101 -1.21 6.29 9.80
C ALA A 101 -1.43 5.99 11.29
N PHE A 102 -2.09 4.88 11.62
CA PHE A 102 -2.32 4.46 13.00
C PHE A 102 -1.02 4.09 13.70
N ASP A 103 -0.09 3.44 13.01
CA ASP A 103 1.25 3.15 13.53
C ASP A 103 2.04 4.41 13.80
N HIS A 104 2.01 5.36 12.87
CA HIS A 104 2.61 6.67 13.10
C HIS A 104 2.00 7.40 14.31
N CYS A 105 0.68 7.32 14.47
CA CYS A 105 -0.04 7.99 15.54
C CYS A 105 0.27 7.39 16.93
N ARG A 106 0.24 6.06 17.05
CA ARG A 106 0.36 5.38 18.35
C ARG A 106 1.80 5.21 18.80
N ALA A 107 2.76 5.20 17.88
CA ALA A 107 4.15 4.96 18.20
C ALA A 107 4.79 6.22 18.76
N ALA A 108 5.39 6.11 19.96
CA ALA A 108 6.11 7.22 20.58
C ALA A 108 7.35 7.66 19.78
N ASN A 109 8.01 6.71 19.08
CA ASN A 109 9.32 6.92 18.44
C ASN A 109 9.40 6.29 17.03
N LEU A 110 8.35 6.37 16.22
CA LEU A 110 8.42 5.87 14.84
C LEU A 110 9.40 6.75 14.02
N ASP A 111 10.36 6.09 13.38
CA ASP A 111 11.40 6.74 12.57
C ASP A 111 11.32 6.22 11.15
N TRP A 112 10.95 7.11 10.22
CA TRP A 112 10.82 6.80 8.80
C TRP A 112 12.15 6.58 8.08
N ASN A 113 13.29 6.83 8.74
CA ASN A 113 14.61 6.51 8.21
C ASN A 113 15.14 5.16 8.74
N ASN A 114 14.44 4.54 9.69
CA ASN A 114 14.83 3.27 10.28
C ASN A 114 14.13 2.11 9.55
N CYS A 115 14.92 1.24 8.90
CA CYS A 115 14.40 0.13 8.11
C CYS A 115 13.55 -0.86 8.92
N ALA A 116 13.85 -1.06 10.20
CA ALA A 116 13.06 -1.94 11.07
C ALA A 116 11.68 -1.33 11.38
N HIS A 117 11.61 -0.01 11.57
CA HIS A 117 10.35 0.70 11.79
C HIS A 117 9.47 0.71 10.53
N LEU A 118 10.07 1.00 9.37
CA LEU A 118 9.41 0.90 8.08
C LEU A 118 8.88 -0.51 7.82
N ALA A 119 9.75 -1.52 7.99
CA ALA A 119 9.38 -2.91 7.77
C ALA A 119 8.23 -3.33 8.71
N CYS A 120 8.28 -2.95 9.98
CA CYS A 120 7.22 -3.27 10.94
C CYS A 120 5.86 -2.70 10.51
N THR A 121 5.86 -1.44 10.06
CA THR A 121 4.66 -0.73 9.61
C THR A 121 4.07 -1.40 8.36
N GLU A 122 4.93 -1.78 7.40
CA GLU A 122 4.49 -2.47 6.18
C GLU A 122 4.03 -3.91 6.41
N ILE A 123 4.65 -4.64 7.35
CA ILE A 123 4.20 -5.99 7.75
C ILE A 123 2.78 -5.91 8.29
N ARG A 124 2.53 -4.96 9.20
CA ARG A 124 1.20 -4.75 9.80
C ARG A 124 0.19 -4.31 8.76
N ALA A 125 0.54 -3.36 7.91
CA ALA A 125 -0.35 -2.88 6.86
C ALA A 125 -0.69 -3.99 5.85
N GLY A 126 0.29 -4.80 5.43
CA GLY A 126 0.07 -5.94 4.54
C GLY A 126 -0.78 -7.05 5.15
N HIS A 127 -0.65 -7.30 6.46
CA HIS A 127 -1.43 -8.29 7.18
C HIS A 127 -2.88 -7.84 7.45
N LEU A 128 -3.06 -6.59 7.90
CA LEU A 128 -4.35 -6.12 8.42
C LEU A 128 -5.25 -5.47 7.35
N SER A 129 -4.72 -5.14 6.17
CA SER A 129 -5.49 -4.51 5.09
C SER A 129 -6.29 -5.48 4.20
N GLY A 130 -5.97 -6.78 4.27
CA GLY A 130 -6.52 -7.78 3.33
C GLY A 130 -5.86 -7.77 1.94
N ASP A 131 -4.73 -7.07 1.79
CA ASP A 131 -3.97 -6.97 0.54
C ASP A 131 -3.40 -8.29 0.04
N CYS A 132 -3.11 -9.18 0.98
CA CYS A 132 -2.52 -10.49 0.75
C CYS A 132 -3.52 -11.65 0.88
N ASN A 133 -4.82 -11.36 0.71
CA ASN A 133 -5.86 -12.39 0.68
C ASN A 133 -5.63 -13.41 -0.46
N PHE A 134 -5.72 -14.70 -0.16
CA PHE A 134 -5.48 -15.80 -1.11
C PHE A 134 -6.21 -15.66 -2.45
N LYS A 135 -7.49 -15.28 -2.44
CA LYS A 135 -8.27 -15.15 -3.69
C LYS A 135 -7.63 -14.13 -4.64
N ARG A 136 -6.99 -13.09 -4.09
CA ARG A 136 -6.29 -12.07 -4.88
C ARG A 136 -4.94 -12.55 -5.37
N GLU A 137 -4.20 -13.24 -4.51
CA GLU A 137 -2.91 -13.82 -4.89
C GLU A 137 -3.11 -14.82 -6.05
N LEU A 138 -4.21 -15.59 -6.04
CA LEU A 138 -4.59 -16.44 -7.15
C LEU A 138 -4.86 -15.64 -8.44
N LEU A 139 -5.60 -14.52 -8.36
CA LEU A 139 -5.82 -13.61 -9.50
C LEU A 139 -4.53 -12.93 -9.98
N ARG A 140 -3.50 -12.83 -9.12
CA ARG A 140 -2.15 -12.35 -9.45
C ARG A 140 -1.23 -13.47 -9.96
N GLY A 141 -1.72 -14.71 -10.07
CA GLY A 141 -0.97 -15.86 -10.58
C GLY A 141 -0.20 -16.65 -9.52
N TYR A 142 -0.34 -16.34 -8.23
CA TYR A 142 0.29 -17.07 -7.14
C TYR A 142 -0.63 -18.19 -6.65
N MET A 143 -0.18 -19.44 -6.82
CA MET A 143 -1.00 -20.64 -6.55
C MET A 143 -0.66 -21.36 -5.23
N LYS A 144 0.36 -20.88 -4.50
CA LYS A 144 0.77 -21.49 -3.24
C LYS A 144 -0.30 -21.25 -2.18
N LEU A 145 -0.81 -22.31 -1.56
CA LEU A 145 -1.87 -22.21 -0.55
C LEU A 145 -1.30 -22.03 0.87
N GLN A 146 -0.33 -22.87 1.25
CA GLN A 146 0.27 -22.84 2.57
C GLN A 146 1.29 -21.69 2.66
N GLY A 147 1.14 -20.84 3.68
CA GLY A 147 2.06 -19.72 3.91
C GLY A 147 1.92 -18.56 2.92
N HIS A 148 0.87 -18.54 2.10
CA HIS A 148 0.72 -17.58 1.00
C HIS A 148 0.71 -16.13 1.49
N GLU A 149 0.04 -15.87 2.61
CA GLU A 149 -0.13 -14.53 3.13
C GLU A 149 1.23 -13.98 3.56
N GLN A 150 1.99 -14.76 4.34
CA GLN A 150 3.32 -14.35 4.80
C GLN A 150 4.27 -14.13 3.63
N GLU A 151 4.18 -14.93 2.56
CA GLU A 151 4.99 -14.75 1.36
C GLU A 151 4.61 -13.48 0.58
N CYS A 152 3.30 -13.23 0.43
CA CYS A 152 2.80 -12.00 -0.17
C CYS A 152 3.24 -10.76 0.63
N ILE A 153 3.12 -10.80 1.97
CA ILE A 153 3.53 -9.70 2.84
C ILE A 153 5.03 -9.47 2.70
N ARG A 154 5.87 -10.52 2.76
CA ARG A 154 7.32 -10.38 2.56
C ARG A 154 7.66 -9.72 1.23
N ARG A 155 6.99 -10.12 0.14
CA ARG A 155 7.21 -9.51 -1.18
C ARG A 155 6.85 -8.02 -1.17
N ARG A 156 5.68 -7.67 -0.66
CA ARG A 156 5.18 -6.29 -0.57
C ARG A 156 6.05 -5.40 0.31
N VAL A 157 6.49 -5.91 1.46
CA VAL A 157 7.40 -5.19 2.37
C VAL A 157 8.72 -4.92 1.67
N MET A 158 9.29 -5.91 0.97
CA MET A 158 10.52 -5.71 0.21
C MET A 158 10.34 -4.72 -0.96
N GLU A 159 9.19 -4.70 -1.64
CA GLU A 159 8.87 -3.67 -2.63
C GLU A 159 8.91 -2.26 -2.00
N SER A 160 8.28 -2.07 -0.84
CA SER A 160 8.29 -0.78 -0.12
C SER A 160 9.70 -0.38 0.35
N LEU A 161 10.44 -1.30 0.98
CA LEU A 161 11.80 -1.02 1.48
C LEU A 161 12.80 -0.76 0.36
N ASN A 162 12.67 -1.41 -0.81
CA ASN A 162 13.55 -1.16 -1.95
C ASN A 162 13.35 0.22 -2.58
N ALA A 163 12.20 0.87 -2.37
CA ALA A 163 11.98 2.26 -2.76
C ALA A 163 12.73 3.25 -1.84
N ILE A 164 13.25 2.79 -0.71
CA ILE A 164 13.97 3.59 0.28
C ILE A 164 15.48 3.32 0.16
N PRO A 165 16.31 4.30 -0.27
CA PRO A 165 17.71 4.06 -0.63
C PRO A 165 18.55 3.34 0.44
N ASN A 166 18.36 3.65 1.73
CA ASN A 166 19.11 3.04 2.83
C ASN A 166 18.55 1.70 3.31
N CYS A 167 17.39 1.27 2.81
CA CYS A 167 16.75 0.00 3.15
C CYS A 167 16.73 -0.99 1.98
N ALA A 168 17.22 -0.62 0.80
CA ALA A 168 17.23 -1.49 -0.34
C ALA A 168 18.12 -2.74 -0.14
N GLY A 169 17.69 -3.87 -0.67
CA GLY A 169 18.46 -5.12 -0.68
C GLY A 169 18.51 -5.82 0.69
N THR A 170 19.71 -6.24 1.10
CA THR A 170 19.91 -7.06 2.30
C THR A 170 19.56 -6.33 3.59
N ALA A 171 19.86 -5.03 3.68
CA ALA A 171 19.56 -4.23 4.87
C ALA A 171 18.06 -4.24 5.21
N GLY A 172 17.19 -4.05 4.21
CA GLY A 172 15.74 -4.13 4.39
C GLY A 172 15.27 -5.54 4.71
N LYS A 173 15.82 -6.56 4.04
CA LYS A 173 15.47 -7.96 4.31
C LYS A 173 15.80 -8.36 5.75
N ASP A 174 16.99 -8.05 6.22
CA ASP A 174 17.43 -8.39 7.58
C ASP A 174 16.60 -7.64 8.63
N SER A 175 16.29 -6.36 8.35
CA SER A 175 15.40 -5.55 9.20
C SER A 175 13.99 -6.13 9.28
N MET A 176 13.43 -6.58 8.14
CA MET A 176 12.12 -7.21 8.07
C MET A 176 12.07 -8.51 8.87
N GLU A 177 13.03 -9.41 8.68
CA GLU A 177 13.05 -10.68 9.42
C GLU A 177 13.27 -10.47 10.93
N ALA A 178 14.07 -9.47 11.32
CA ALA A 178 14.32 -9.15 12.73
C ALA A 178 13.05 -8.72 13.49
N VAL A 179 12.12 -8.02 12.82
CA VAL A 179 10.88 -7.52 13.46
C VAL A 179 9.66 -8.41 13.18
N TRP A 180 9.78 -9.40 12.29
CA TRP A 180 8.65 -10.17 11.75
C TRP A 180 7.68 -10.67 12.81
N ASN A 181 8.19 -11.43 13.78
CA ASN A 181 7.34 -12.06 14.79
C ASN A 181 6.64 -11.05 15.70
N ILE A 182 7.22 -9.86 15.90
CA ILE A 182 6.62 -8.82 16.73
C ILE A 182 5.51 -8.15 15.93
N CYS A 183 5.81 -7.72 14.70
CA CYS A 183 4.92 -6.88 13.92
C CYS A 183 3.77 -7.65 13.28
N TYR A 184 4.02 -8.89 12.83
CA TYR A 184 2.97 -9.74 12.25
C TYR A 184 1.91 -10.14 13.29
N ASN A 185 2.31 -10.31 14.56
CA ASN A 185 1.40 -10.68 15.65
C ASN A 185 0.74 -9.47 16.33
N ASP A 186 1.16 -8.24 16.05
CA ASP A 186 0.47 -7.05 16.55
C ASP A 186 -0.70 -6.71 15.62
N THR A 187 -1.93 -7.00 16.08
CA THR A 187 -3.16 -6.80 15.31
C THR A 187 -3.86 -5.47 15.61
N GLN A 188 -3.33 -4.63 16.49
CA GLN A 188 -4.01 -3.38 16.85
C GLN A 188 -4.25 -2.50 15.61
N PRO A 189 -5.40 -1.79 15.54
CA PRO A 189 -6.42 -1.67 16.56
C PRO A 189 -7.46 -2.80 16.55
N PHE A 190 -7.31 -3.80 15.69
CA PHE A 190 -8.21 -4.94 15.63
C PHE A 190 -7.92 -5.95 16.75
N ASP A 191 -8.99 -6.59 17.25
CA ASP A 191 -8.86 -7.68 18.22
C ASP A 191 -8.20 -8.93 17.60
N ARG A 192 -8.30 -9.07 16.28
CA ARG A 192 -7.66 -10.11 15.45
C ARG A 192 -7.50 -9.62 14.01
N ALA A 193 -6.62 -10.26 13.25
CA ALA A 193 -6.48 -10.02 11.82
C ALA A 193 -7.85 -10.20 11.10
N PRO A 194 -8.29 -9.25 10.25
CA PRO A 194 -9.59 -9.29 9.57
C PRO A 194 -9.78 -10.41 8.53
#